data_AF-A0A944EB62-F1
#
_entry.id   AF-A0A944EB62-F1
#
_cell.length_a   1.000
_cell.length_b   1.000
_cell.length_c   1.000
_cell.angle_alpha   90.00
_cell.angle_beta   90.00
_cell.angle_gamma   90.00
#
_symmetry.space_group_name_H-M   'P 1'
#
loop_
_entity.id
_entity.type
_entity.pdbx_description
1 polymer ?
#
loop_
_entity_poly.entity_id
_entity_poly.type
_entity_poly.pdbx_seq_one_letter_code
_entity_poly.pdbx_strand_id
1 'polypeptide(L)'
;MTSWSLEVLVNDKVLTLEKNDFLAVPPRMPHAFAPATGHSADAVVVFTPGMGRFGYYRLLDRVARGEASVEEIKESSERFDNHYVDSPVRRAAGAAA
;
A
#
# COMPACT_ATOMS: atom_id res chain seq x y z
N MET A 1 20.79 -6.16 13.24
CA MET A 1 19.35 -6.48 13.24
C MET A 1 18.64 -5.20 12.83
N THR A 2 17.90 -5.20 11.72
CA THR A 2 17.01 -4.07 11.38
C THR A 2 15.85 -4.05 12.37
N SER A 3 15.54 -2.89 12.94
CA SER A 3 14.33 -2.69 13.75
C SER A 3 13.08 -2.76 12.85
N TRP A 4 11.93 -3.04 13.46
CA TRP A 4 10.65 -3.08 12.76
C TRP A 4 9.96 -1.73 12.88
N SER A 5 9.53 -1.13 11.76
CA SER A 5 8.71 0.10 11.77
C SER A 5 8.06 0.33 10.40
N LEU A 6 6.79 0.73 10.37
CA LEU A 6 5.99 0.92 9.15
C LEU A 6 5.50 2.37 9.05
N GLU A 7 5.81 3.05 7.96
CA GLU A 7 5.21 4.34 7.62
C GLU A 7 3.94 4.14 6.81
N VAL A 8 2.85 4.75 7.25
CA VAL A 8 1.56 4.74 6.55
C VAL A 8 1.13 6.17 6.26
N LEU A 9 1.01 6.50 4.97
CA LEU A 9 0.28 7.69 4.54
C LEU A 9 -1.21 7.42 4.71
N VAL A 10 -1.89 8.35 5.39
CA VAL A 10 -3.34 8.43 5.49
C VAL A 10 -3.76 9.84 5.07
N ASN A 11 -4.36 9.94 3.89
CA ASN A 11 -4.69 11.20 3.23
C ASN A 11 -3.44 12.09 3.02
N ASP A 12 -3.24 13.07 3.90
CA ASP A 12 -2.19 14.08 3.88
C ASP A 12 -1.19 13.94 5.04
N LYS A 13 -1.29 12.87 5.83
CA LYS A 13 -0.46 12.63 7.01
C LYS A 13 0.31 11.33 6.89
N VAL A 14 1.59 11.35 7.28
CA VAL A 14 2.38 10.13 7.45
C VAL A 14 2.37 9.77 8.93
N LEU A 15 1.95 8.55 9.24
CA LEU A 15 1.96 7.95 10.56
C LEU A 15 3.07 6.90 10.61
N THR A 16 3.80 6.82 11.72
CA THR A 16 4.71 5.71 12.00
C THR A 16 4.02 4.73 12.92
N LEU A 17 3.93 3.47 12.50
CA LEU A 17 3.41 2.37 13.28
C LEU A 17 4.57 1.51 13.78
N GLU A 18 4.49 1.13 15.04
CA GLU A 18 5.40 0.22 15.71
C GLU A 18 4.76 -1.16 15.90
N LYS A 19 5.54 -2.13 16.38
CA LYS A 19 5.06 -3.50 16.54
C LYS A 19 3.82 -3.54 17.46
N ASN A 20 2.77 -4.20 16.99
CA ASN A 20 1.45 -4.34 17.62
C ASN A 20 0.53 -3.12 17.53
N ASP A 21 0.92 -2.04 16.84
CA ASP A 21 -0.01 -0.97 16.52
C ASP A 21 -1.06 -1.43 15.52
N PHE A 22 -2.23 -0.77 15.56
CA PHE A 22 -3.35 -1.03 14.67
C PHE A 22 -3.84 0.27 14.04
N LEU A 23 -4.10 0.23 12.74
CA LEU A 23 -4.66 1.35 11.98
C LEU A 23 -5.87 0.88 11.17
N ALA A 24 -7.00 1.56 11.35
CA ALA A 24 -8.17 1.40 10.51
C ALA A 24 -8.21 2.50 9.45
N VAL A 25 -8.37 2.11 8.18
CA VAL A 25 -8.52 3.05 7.07
C VAL A 25 -9.97 2.98 6.54
N PRO A 26 -10.76 4.05 6.71
CA PRO A 26 -12.12 4.10 6.18
C PRO A 26 -12.19 4.04 4.64
N PRO A 27 -13.33 3.61 4.07
CA PRO A 27 -13.54 3.64 2.62
C PRO A 27 -13.29 5.03 2.02
N ARG A 28 -12.73 5.05 0.81
CA ARG A 28 -12.38 6.26 0.03
C ARG A 28 -11.28 7.15 0.63
N MET A 29 -10.60 6.71 1.69
CA MET A 29 -9.45 7.41 2.23
C MET A 29 -8.18 7.00 1.48
N PRO A 30 -7.49 7.91 0.77
CA PRO A 30 -6.22 7.60 0.14
C PRO A 30 -5.20 7.14 1.18
N HIS A 31 -4.50 6.06 0.89
CA HIS A 31 -3.49 5.52 1.78
C HIS A 31 -2.38 4.82 1.00
N ALA A 32 -1.20 4.75 1.60
CA ALA A 32 -0.06 4.00 1.12
C ALA A 32 0.80 3.59 2.31
N PHE A 33 1.58 2.52 2.21
CA PHE A 33 2.47 2.10 3.28
C PHE A 33 3.81 1.61 2.72
N ALA A 34 4.87 1.75 3.52
CA ALA A 34 6.19 1.18 3.28
C ALA A 34 6.94 1.02 4.61
N PRO A 35 7.95 0.15 4.68
CA PRO A 35 8.87 0.16 5.82
C PRO A 35 9.46 1.56 6.01
N ALA A 36 9.61 1.99 7.26
CA ALA A 36 10.33 3.24 7.57
C ALA A 36 11.80 3.14 7.07
N THR A 37 12.42 4.27 6.76
CA THR A 37 13.81 4.30 6.27
C THR A 37 14.75 3.55 7.22
N GLY A 38 15.52 2.59 6.70
CA GLY A 38 16.43 1.75 7.48
C GLY A 38 15.77 0.64 8.30
N HIS A 39 14.45 0.46 8.17
CA HIS A 39 13.67 -0.54 8.89
C HIS A 39 13.08 -1.59 7.93
N SER A 40 12.69 -2.72 8.50
CA SER A 40 11.85 -3.72 7.84
C SER A 40 10.45 -3.68 8.41
N ALA A 41 9.43 -4.07 7.65
CA ALA A 41 8.08 -4.22 8.19
C ALA A 41 7.31 -5.32 7.47
N ASP A 42 6.53 -6.06 8.25
CA ASP A 42 5.58 -7.06 7.80
C ASP A 42 4.21 -6.68 8.35
N ALA A 43 3.19 -6.59 7.51
CA ALA A 43 1.85 -6.18 7.90
C ALA A 43 0.79 -7.18 7.43
N VAL A 44 -0.26 -7.34 8.24
CA VAL A 44 -1.47 -8.07 7.86
C VAL A 44 -2.55 -7.06 7.51
N VAL A 45 -3.00 -7.05 6.26
CA VAL A 45 -4.06 -6.17 5.77
C VAL A 45 -5.37 -6.95 5.66
N VAL A 46 -6.42 -6.45 6.30
CA VAL A 46 -7.75 -7.06 6.32
C VAL A 46 -8.78 -6.07 5.77
N PHE A 47 -9.68 -6.54 4.91
CA PHE A 47 -10.78 -5.76 4.36
C PHE A 47 -12.11 -6.21 4.96
N THR A 48 -12.96 -5.26 5.37
CA THR A 48 -14.32 -5.53 5.87
C THR A 48 -15.35 -4.63 5.16
N PRO A 49 -16.44 -5.19 4.60
CA PRO A 49 -16.66 -6.62 4.34
C PRO A 49 -15.57 -7.21 3.44
N GLY A 50 -15.38 -8.53 3.50
CA GLY A 50 -14.30 -9.20 2.77
C GLY A 50 -14.34 -8.91 1.26
N MET A 51 -13.16 -8.69 0.66
CA MET A 51 -13.02 -8.41 -0.78
C MET A 51 -12.11 -9.43 -1.47
N GLY A 52 -12.45 -9.80 -2.71
CA GLY A 52 -11.70 -10.77 -3.52
C GLY A 52 -10.38 -10.25 -4.12
N ARG A 53 -9.45 -9.74 -3.31
CA ARG A 53 -8.22 -9.10 -3.80
C ARG A 53 -7.06 -10.03 -4.15
N PHE A 54 -7.20 -11.35 -4.00
CA PHE A 54 -6.12 -12.26 -4.36
C PHE A 54 -5.75 -12.22 -5.86
N GLY A 55 -6.70 -11.93 -6.74
CA GLY A 55 -6.42 -11.75 -8.18
C GLY A 55 -5.56 -10.52 -8.43
N TYR A 56 -5.82 -9.42 -7.71
CA TYR A 56 -5.04 -8.20 -7.77
C TYR A 56 -3.59 -8.40 -7.34
N TYR A 57 -3.35 -9.06 -6.20
CA TYR A 57 -1.98 -9.33 -5.74
C TYR A 57 -1.19 -10.23 -6.70
N ARG A 58 -1.84 -11.20 -7.35
CA ARG A 58 -1.20 -12.01 -8.41
C ARG A 58 -0.89 -11.18 -9.66
N LEU A 59 -1.74 -10.23 -10.01
CA LEU A 59 -1.45 -9.29 -11.10
C LEU A 59 -0.23 -8.42 -10.79
N LEU A 60 -0.10 -7.92 -9.55
CA LEU A 60 1.08 -7.16 -9.13
C LEU A 60 2.38 -7.98 -9.25
N ASP A 61 2.36 -9.25 -8.84
CA ASP A 61 3.51 -10.16 -8.98
C ASP A 61 3.87 -10.40 -10.46
N ARG A 62 2.88 -10.63 -11.34
CA ARG A 62 3.12 -10.73 -12.78
C ARG A 62 3.76 -9.46 -13.36
N VAL A 63 3.27 -8.28 -12.97
CA VAL A 63 3.87 -7.00 -13.40
C VAL A 63 5.31 -6.86 -12.90
N ALA A 64 5.58 -7.23 -11.64
CA ALA A 64 6.93 -7.21 -11.08
C ALA A 64 7.90 -8.15 -11.83
N ARG A 65 7.39 -9.24 -12.41
CA ARG A 65 8.15 -10.19 -13.24
C ARG A 65 8.22 -9.81 -14.73
N GLY A 66 7.54 -8.74 -15.14
CA GLY A 66 7.45 -8.33 -16.55
C GLY A 66 6.51 -9.21 -17.41
N GLU A 67 5.64 -9.99 -16.77
CA GLU A 67 4.67 -10.89 -17.42
C GLU A 67 3.31 -10.21 -17.67
N ALA A 68 3.14 -8.99 -17.17
CA ALA A 68 1.95 -8.14 -17.32
C ALA A 68 2.35 -6.67 -17.36
N SER A 69 1.46 -5.82 -17.85
CA SER A 69 1.66 -4.36 -17.95
C SER A 69 1.11 -3.60 -16.74
N VAL A 70 1.62 -2.39 -16.53
CA VAL A 70 1.03 -1.44 -15.55
C VAL A 70 -0.36 -1.00 -16.01
N GLU A 71 -0.62 -1.00 -17.31
CA GLU A 71 -1.93 -0.73 -17.91
C GLU A 71 -2.98 -1.76 -17.47
N GLU A 72 -2.65 -3.06 -17.42
CA GLU A 72 -3.54 -4.09 -16.87
C GLU A 72 -3.93 -3.80 -15.41
N ILE A 73 -3.02 -3.23 -14.60
CA ILE A 73 -3.34 -2.81 -13.23
C ILE A 73 -4.39 -1.70 -13.27
N LYS A 74 -4.20 -0.67 -14.10
CA LYS A 74 -5.14 0.47 -14.21
C LYS A 74 -6.52 0.00 -14.67
N GLU A 75 -6.58 -0.87 -15.68
CA GLU A 75 -7.82 -1.43 -16.19
C GLU A 75 -8.55 -2.31 -15.16
N SER A 76 -7.82 -2.91 -14.21
CA SER A 76 -8.40 -3.73 -13.15
C SER A 76 -9.03 -2.95 -11.99
N SER A 77 -8.94 -1.60 -11.98
CA SER A 77 -9.34 -0.73 -10.86
C SER A 77 -10.75 -1.02 -10.35
N GLU A 78 -11.76 -0.98 -11.24
CA GLU A 78 -13.17 -1.21 -10.88
C GLU A 78 -13.40 -2.62 -10.33
N ARG A 79 -12.72 -3.63 -10.88
CA ARG A 79 -12.90 -5.03 -10.47
C ARG A 79 -12.39 -5.31 -9.06
N PHE A 80 -11.30 -4.65 -8.65
CA PHE A 80 -10.66 -4.88 -7.36
C PHE A 80 -10.85 -3.74 -6.37
N ASP A 81 -11.63 -2.71 -6.75
CA ASP A 81 -11.87 -1.49 -5.97
C ASP A 81 -10.56 -0.79 -5.57
N ASN A 82 -9.55 -0.83 -6.44
CA ASN A 82 -8.22 -0.28 -6.14
C ASN A 82 -7.88 0.89 -7.07
N HIS A 83 -8.21 2.09 -6.60
CA HIS A 83 -8.07 3.33 -7.35
C HIS A 83 -6.79 4.07 -6.92
N TYR A 84 -5.82 4.14 -7.83
CA TYR A 84 -4.60 4.90 -7.61
C TYR A 84 -4.86 6.40 -7.73
N VAL A 85 -4.29 7.17 -6.80
CA VAL A 85 -4.34 8.63 -6.82
C VAL A 85 -2.95 9.20 -6.63
N ASP A 86 -2.72 10.39 -7.17
CA ASP A 86 -1.48 11.11 -6.94
C ASP A 86 -1.45 11.72 -5.54
N SER A 87 -0.31 11.61 -4.85
CA SER A 87 -0.11 12.21 -3.52
C SER A 87 1.24 12.91 -3.46
N PRO A 88 1.27 14.26 -3.38
CA PRO A 88 2.49 15.01 -3.20
C PRO A 88 3.25 14.62 -1.91
N VAL A 89 2.52 14.30 -0.84
CA VAL A 89 3.09 13.86 0.44
C VAL A 89 3.79 12.51 0.26
N ARG A 90 3.19 11.56 -0.48
CA ARG A 90 3.84 10.27 -0.75
C ARG A 90 5.11 10.45 -1.57
N ARG A 91 5.09 11.29 -2.60
CA ARG A 91 6.28 11.54 -3.44
C ARG A 91 7.41 12.16 -2.62
N ALA A 92 7.09 13.10 -1.74
CA ALA A 92 8.08 13.71 -0.86
C ALA A 92 8.68 12.69 0.13
N ALA A 93 7.85 11.82 0.72
CA ALA A 93 8.30 10.77 1.63
C ALA A 93 9.17 9.71 0.93
N GLY A 94 8.78 9.26 -0.27
CA GLY A 94 9.51 8.25 -1.05
C GLY A 94 10.82 8.76 -1.66
N ALA A 95 10.99 10.06 -1.86
CA ALA A 95 12.24 10.66 -2.34
C ALA A 95 13.35 10.74 -1.27
N ALA A 96 13.00 10.50 0.00
CA ALA A 96 13.92 10.49 1.13
C ALA A 96 14.40 9.09 1.53
N ALA A 97 14.03 8.05 0.76
CA ALA A 97 14.33 6.64 1.01
C ALA A 97 15.42 6.12 0.07
#